data_AF-A0A3G9JEJ0-F1
#
_entry.id   AF-A0A3G9JEJ0-F1
#
_cell.length_a   1.000
_cell.length_b   1.000
_cell.length_c   1.000
_cell.angle_alpha   90.00
_cell.angle_beta   90.00
_cell.angle_gamma   90.00
#
_symmetry.space_group_name_H-M   'P 1'
#
loop_
_entity.id
_entity.type
_entity.pdbx_description
1 polymer ?
#
loop_
_entity_poly.entity_id
_entity_poly.type
_entity_poly.pdbx_seq_one_letter_code
_entity_poly.pdbx_strand_id
1 'polypeptide(L)' 'MPWDIAVWNCKYTPLDELLGTFTDAKNVSEWAKISIADCLQAGVVTGRNSTELAPQAYISRAEVATIIQRLLKKSELI' A
#
# COMPACT_ATOMS: atom_id res chain seq x y z
N MET A 1 18.27 -30.92 -0.54
CA MET A 1 16.92 -30.88 0.05
C MET A 1 16.29 -29.54 -0.32
N PRO A 2 15.28 -29.53 -1.21
CA PRO A 2 14.69 -28.30 -1.72
C PRO A 2 13.52 -27.89 -0.82
N TRP A 3 13.70 -26.79 -0.08
CA TRP A 3 12.65 -26.15 0.72
C TRP A 3 11.85 -25.23 -0.19
N ASP A 4 10.99 -25.79 -1.04
CA ASP A 4 10.17 -25.06 -2.03
C ASP A 4 9.63 -23.72 -1.51
N ILE A 5 10.36 -22.65 -1.80
CA ILE A 5 10.00 -21.23 -1.57
C ILE A 5 9.04 -20.72 -2.68
N ALA A 6 8.34 -21.64 -3.35
CA ALA A 6 7.35 -21.32 -4.36
C ALA A 6 5.94 -21.12 -3.78
N VAL A 7 5.82 -20.81 -2.50
CA VAL A 7 4.58 -20.26 -1.94
C VAL A 7 4.76 -18.74 -1.89
N TRP A 8 3.93 -18.05 -2.67
CA TRP A 8 3.88 -16.61 -2.93
C TRP A 8 4.76 -16.14 -4.09
N ASN A 9 4.12 -16.15 -5.27
CA ASN A 9 4.30 -15.16 -6.33
C ASN A 9 4.01 -13.74 -5.79
N CYS A 10 4.75 -13.28 -4.77
CA CYS A 10 4.84 -11.89 -4.40
C CYS A 10 5.86 -11.29 -5.34
N LYS A 11 5.39 -10.45 -6.27
CA LYS A 11 6.29 -9.63 -7.05
C LYS A 11 7.11 -8.83 -6.04
N TYR A 12 8.38 -9.19 -5.86
CA TYR A 12 9.35 -8.41 -5.09
C TYR A 12 9.61 -7.12 -5.88
N THR A 13 8.65 -6.20 -5.85
CA THR A 13 8.89 -4.82 -6.21
C THR A 13 9.68 -4.24 -5.05
N PRO A 14 10.88 -3.67 -5.27
CA PRO A 14 11.66 -3.10 -4.18
C PRO A 14 10.80 -2.08 -3.44
N LEU A 15 10.57 -2.32 -2.15
CA LEU A 15 9.80 -1.45 -1.26
C LEU A 15 10.30 0.01 -1.35
N ASP A 16 11.62 0.15 -1.50
CA ASP A 16 12.31 1.43 -1.65
C ASP A 16 12.01 2.14 -2.97
N GLU A 17 11.73 1.43 -4.06
CA GLU A 17 11.37 2.04 -5.35
C GLU A 17 9.95 2.60 -5.31
N LEU A 18 9.03 1.84 -4.70
CA LEU A 18 7.61 2.16 -4.64
C LEU A 18 7.29 3.23 -3.60
N LEU A 19 8.02 3.24 -2.48
CA LEU A 19 7.94 4.32 -1.50
C LEU A 19 8.81 5.52 -1.91
N GLY A 20 9.89 5.31 -2.66
CA GLY A 20 10.81 6.36 -3.10
C GLY A 20 10.17 7.41 -4.01
N THR A 21 9.01 7.12 -4.62
CA THR A 21 8.23 8.12 -5.37
C THR A 21 7.57 9.17 -4.47
N PHE A 22 7.45 8.90 -3.17
CA PHE A 22 6.79 9.78 -2.21
C PHE A 22 7.81 10.50 -1.34
N THR A 23 7.68 11.82 -1.26
CA THR A 23 8.61 12.71 -0.54
C THR A 23 8.59 12.49 0.97
N ASP A 24 7.50 11.95 1.48
CA ASP A 24 7.21 11.70 2.89
C ASP A 24 7.31 10.23 3.28
N ALA A 25 7.85 9.37 2.41
CA ALA A 25 8.10 7.96 2.69
C ALA A 25 8.97 7.74 3.95
N LYS A 26 9.86 8.70 4.27
CA LYS A 26 10.66 8.68 5.50
C LYS A 26 9.83 8.81 6.80
N ASN A 27 8.62 9.33 6.71
CA ASN A 27 7.71 9.49 7.86
C ASN A 27 6.86 8.23 8.10
N VAL A 28 6.95 7.23 7.20
CA VAL A 28 6.27 5.95 7.32
C VAL A 28 7.02 5.08 8.35
N SER A 29 6.28 4.61 9.36
CA SER A 29 6.80 3.66 10.34
C SER A 29 7.26 2.36 9.66
N GLU A 30 8.34 1.76 10.14
CA GLU A 30 8.94 0.56 9.51
C GLU A 30 7.93 -0.58 9.30
N TRP A 31 7.08 -0.82 10.31
CA TRP A 31 6.04 -1.85 10.26
C TRP A 31 4.98 -1.58 9.19
N ALA A 32 4.72 -0.31 8.85
CA ALA A 32 3.67 0.10 7.93
C ALA A 32 4.13 0.08 6.47
N LYS A 33 5.45 0.09 6.22
CA LYS A 33 6.01 0.16 4.87
C LYS A 33 5.51 -0.97 3.98
N ILE A 34 5.57 -2.21 4.49
CA ILE A 34 5.14 -3.41 3.76
C ILE A 34 3.65 -3.31 3.41
N SER A 35 2.80 -3.04 4.41
CA SER A 35 1.35 -2.95 4.20
C SER A 35 0.95 -1.82 3.26
N ILE A 36 1.62 -0.66 3.32
CA ILE A 36 1.38 0.46 2.39
C ILE A 36 1.78 0.07 0.97
N ALA A 37 2.93 -0.58 0.79
CA ALA A 37 3.36 -1.03 -0.53
C ALA A 37 2.39 -2.05 -1.13
N ASP A 38 1.88 -2.99 -0.34
CA ASP A 38 0.86 -3.94 -0.77
C ASP A 38 -0.43 -3.22 -1.17
N CYS A 39 -0.87 -2.24 -0.37
CA CYS A 39 -2.07 -1.46 -0.65
C CYS A 39 -1.93 -0.60 -1.92
N LEU A 40 -0.76 -0.03 -2.17
CA LEU A 40 -0.43 0.75 -3.37
C LEU A 40 -0.38 -0.16 -4.61
N GLN A 41 0.25 -1.32 -4.51
CA GLN A 41 0.27 -2.33 -5.59
C GLN A 41 -1.13 -2.86 -5.90
N ALA A 42 -1.96 -3.08 -4.88
CA ALA A 42 -3.35 -3.48 -5.06
C ALA A 42 -4.22 -2.35 -5.64
N GLY A 43 -3.76 -1.10 -5.59
CA GLY A 43 -4.50 0.09 -5.99
C GLY A 43 -5.68 0.41 -5.05
N VAL A 44 -5.64 -0.11 -3.82
CA VAL A 44 -6.65 0.12 -2.79
C VAL A 44 -6.42 1.48 -2.13
N VAL A 45 -5.16 1.76 -1.82
CA VAL A 45 -4.71 3.06 -1.30
C VAL A 45 -3.99 3.79 -2.42
N THR A 46 -4.26 5.09 -2.52
CA THR A 46 -3.56 6.02 -3.40
C THR A 46 -3.03 7.14 -2.52
N GLY A 47 -1.83 7.67 -2.82
CA GLY A 47 -1.36 8.89 -2.16
C GLY A 47 -2.38 10.01 -2.29
N ARG A 48 -2.36 10.95 -1.33
CA ARG A 48 -3.21 12.15 -1.39
C ARG A 48 -2.90 12.98 -2.62
N ASN A 49 -1.62 13.03 -2.97
CA ASN A 49 -1.09 13.65 -4.18
C ASN A 49 -0.12 12.69 -4.87
N SER A 50 0.37 13.07 -6.05
CA SER A 50 1.38 12.30 -6.80
C SER A 50 2.69 12.10 -6.04
N THR A 51 2.97 12.93 -5.03
CA THR A 51 4.25 12.95 -4.29
C THR A 51 4.08 12.77 -2.78
N GLU A 52 2.85 12.60 -2.29
CA GLU A 52 2.54 12.62 -0.85
C GLU A 52 1.57 11.51 -0.44
N LEU A 53 1.98 10.70 0.55
CA LEU A 53 1.15 9.66 1.19
C LEU A 53 0.42 10.16 2.45
N ALA A 54 1.03 11.11 3.16
CA ALA A 54 0.64 11.67 4.44
C ALA A 54 0.33 10.61 5.54
N PRO A 55 1.28 9.71 5.88
CA PRO A 55 1.05 8.55 6.76
C PRO A 55 0.71 8.92 8.21
N GLN A 56 1.15 10.09 8.69
CA GLN A 56 0.91 10.56 10.07
C GLN A 56 -0.30 11.50 10.16
N ALA A 57 -0.88 11.89 9.03
CA ALA A 57 -2.00 12.81 9.02
C ALA A 57 -3.31 12.07 9.34
N TYR A 58 -4.24 12.79 9.97
CA TYR A 58 -5.57 12.24 10.24
C TYR A 58 -6.28 11.88 8.94
N ILE A 59 -6.93 10.72 8.93
CA ILE A 59 -7.76 10.26 7.83
C ILE A 59 -9.23 10.61 8.11
N SER A 60 -9.92 11.15 7.12
CA SER A 60 -11.34 11.47 7.21
C SER A 60 -12.21 10.23 6.98
N ARG A 61 -13.43 10.23 7.53
CA ARG A 61 -14.39 9.13 7.34
C ARG A 61 -14.72 8.89 5.86
N ALA A 62 -14.71 9.94 5.05
CA ALA A 62 -14.95 9.86 3.61
C ALA A 62 -13.79 9.17 2.88
N GLU A 63 -12.54 9.45 3.25
CA GLU A 63 -11.36 8.77 2.72
C GLU A 63 -11.38 7.28 3.10
N VAL A 64 -11.68 6.94 4.36
CA VAL A 64 -11.79 5.54 4.81
C VAL A 64 -12.86 4.78 4.02
N ALA A 65 -14.05 5.36 3.86
CA ALA A 65 -15.13 4.73 3.10
C ALA A 65 -14.74 4.49 1.63
N THR A 66 -13.97 5.40 1.05
CA THR A 66 -13.47 5.26 -0.33
C THR A 66 -12.46 4.12 -0.44
N ILE A 67 -11.54 3.99 0.52
CA ILE A 67 -10.57 2.89 0.57
C ILE A 67 -11.29 1.55 0.72
N ILE A 68 -12.26 1.46 1.62
CA ILE A 68 -13.06 0.24 1.82
C ILE A 68 -13.84 -0.11 0.54
N GLN A 69 -14.47 0.87 -0.11
CA GLN A 69 -15.18 0.62 -1.37
C GLN A 69 -14.23 0.09 -2.46
N ARG A 70 -13.03 0.65 -2.59
CA ARG A 70 -12.03 0.18 -3.55
C ARG A 70 -11.57 -1.24 -3.23
N LEU A 71 -11.34 -1.54 -1.95
CA LEU A 71 -11.00 -2.89 -1.50
C LEU A 71 -12.09 -3.89 -1.85
N LEU A 72 -13.36 -3.58 -1.53
CA LEU A 72 -14.48 -4.48 -1.82
C LEU A 72 -14.65 -4.71 -3.33
N LYS A 73 -14.52 -3.67 -4.16
CA LYS A 73 -14.55 -3.80 -5.63
C LYS A 73 -13.39 -4.63 -6.17
N LYS A 74 -12.19 -4.45 -5.64
CA LYS A 74 -10.99 -5.22 -6.04
C LYS A 74 -11.09 -6.69 -5.68
N SER A 75 -11.77 -7.00 -4.59
CA SER A 75 -12.03 -8.37 -4.13
C SER A 75 -13.30 -8.97 -4.72
N GLU A 76 -13.98 -8.28 -5.64
CA GLU A 76 -15.24 -8.72 -6.28
C GLU A 76 -16.36 -9.07 -5.28
N LEU A 77 -16.34 -8.44 -4.10
CA LEU A 77 -17.40 -8.62 -3.09
C LEU A 77 -18.64 -7.78 -3.41
N ILE A 78 -18.49 -6.76 -4.26
CA ILE A 78 -19.54 -5.85 -4.73
C ILE A 78 -19.31 -5.43 -6.17
#